data_AF-A0A1E3RX94-F1
#
_entry.id   AF-A0A1E3RX94-F1
#
_cell.length_a   1.000
_cell.length_b   1.000
_cell.length_c   1.000
_cell.angle_alpha   90.00
_cell.angle_beta   90.00
_cell.angle_gamma   90.00
#
_symmetry.space_group_name_H-M   'P 1'
#
loop_
_entity.id
_entity.type
_entity.pdbx_description
1 polymer ?
#
loop_
_entity_poly.entity_id
_entity_poly.type
_entity_poly.pdbx_seq_one_letter_code
_entity_poly.pdbx_strand_id
1 'polypeptide(L)'
;MHHEDYLTSSDDHALCGITFEGPTRLDRAARPVAVCPDCEARLIEYHLVWWRDKALAALAENDELRIKNRELAASAGDRSAARAAPRPERQRAPQGASPAGHTDAQPGSLLDQARTELLELCQQFDGAVPYRRVKTTMQAFSDKLDSDDRARLAQQIGNDGSLLRWSTTEVQKHGWSVTDNPVQASPEEMWDYWTRDAHQTPKPSRWRMARSRTRDSR
;
A
#
# COMPACT_ATOMS: atom_id res chain seq x y z
N MET A 1 15.49 -31.20 -27.34
CA MET A 1 15.83 -29.82 -27.76
C MET A 1 16.89 -29.28 -26.82
N HIS A 2 17.90 -28.58 -27.33
CA HIS A 2 18.93 -27.97 -26.50
C HIS A 2 18.77 -26.46 -26.50
N HIS A 3 19.02 -25.83 -25.35
CA HIS A 3 19.10 -24.39 -25.26
C HIS A 3 20.45 -23.92 -25.80
N GLU A 4 20.44 -22.88 -26.61
CA GLU A 4 21.63 -22.10 -26.97
C GLU A 4 22.35 -21.60 -25.71
N ASP A 5 23.68 -21.56 -25.71
CA ASP A 5 24.46 -21.05 -24.58
C ASP A 5 24.47 -19.51 -24.53
N TYR A 6 23.31 -18.96 -24.18
CA TYR A 6 23.13 -17.54 -23.91
C TYR A 6 23.70 -17.10 -22.55
N LEU A 7 24.19 -18.03 -21.71
CA LEU A 7 24.80 -17.68 -20.44
C LEU A 7 26.25 -17.25 -20.61
N THR A 8 26.97 -17.85 -21.57
CA THR A 8 28.35 -17.51 -21.90
C THR A 8 28.50 -16.74 -23.22
N SER A 9 27.39 -16.51 -23.94
CA SER A 9 27.36 -15.88 -25.27
C SER A 9 28.11 -16.69 -26.33
N SER A 10 28.01 -18.02 -26.29
CA SER A 10 28.56 -18.91 -27.32
C SER A 10 27.42 -19.48 -28.17
N ASP A 11 27.35 -19.02 -29.42
CA ASP A 11 26.27 -19.38 -30.34
C ASP A 11 26.49 -20.78 -30.99
N ASP A 12 27.71 -21.32 -30.87
CA ASP A 12 28.10 -22.61 -31.45
C ASP A 12 27.82 -23.80 -30.52
N HIS A 13 27.43 -23.54 -29.26
CA HIS A 13 27.23 -24.55 -28.23
C HIS A 13 25.87 -24.45 -27.56
N ALA A 14 25.37 -25.60 -27.14
CA ALA A 14 24.26 -25.73 -26.22
C ALA A 14 24.71 -25.46 -24.79
N LEU A 15 23.79 -25.06 -23.90
CA LEU A 15 24.03 -24.93 -22.45
C LEU A 15 24.61 -26.20 -21.80
N CYS A 16 24.30 -27.37 -22.34
CA CYS A 16 24.87 -28.64 -21.87
C CYS A 16 26.26 -28.96 -22.45
N GLY A 17 26.86 -28.07 -23.24
CA GLY A 17 28.19 -28.22 -23.84
C GLY A 17 28.24 -28.96 -25.19
N ILE A 18 27.09 -29.31 -25.77
CA ILE A 18 27.03 -29.95 -27.09
C ILE A 18 27.20 -28.89 -28.18
N THR A 19 28.10 -29.11 -29.14
CA THR A 19 28.27 -28.23 -30.30
C THR A 19 27.13 -28.44 -31.31
N PHE A 20 26.61 -27.36 -31.88
CA PHE A 20 25.58 -27.45 -32.92
C PHE A 20 26.20 -27.60 -34.32
N GLU A 21 25.83 -28.66 -35.05
CA GLU A 21 26.07 -28.75 -36.49
C GLU A 21 24.77 -28.35 -37.23
N GLY A 22 24.70 -27.10 -37.70
CA GLY A 22 23.53 -26.59 -38.43
C GLY A 22 22.28 -26.35 -37.56
N PRO A 23 22.34 -25.45 -36.55
CA PRO A 23 21.22 -25.21 -35.64
C PRO A 23 19.98 -24.72 -36.40
N THR A 24 18.84 -25.38 -36.17
CA THR A 24 17.55 -24.95 -36.70
C THR A 24 16.88 -24.03 -35.68
N ARG A 25 16.62 -22.78 -36.08
CA ARG A 25 15.86 -21.84 -35.24
C ARG A 25 14.41 -22.31 -35.13
N LEU A 26 13.96 -22.57 -33.91
CA LEU A 26 12.56 -22.88 -33.64
C LEU A 26 11.73 -21.59 -33.72
N ASP A 27 10.68 -21.62 -34.53
CA ASP A 27 9.69 -20.53 -34.59
C ASP A 27 8.89 -20.44 -33.27
N ARG A 28 8.45 -19.24 -32.91
CA ARG A 28 7.69 -18.94 -31.68
C ARG A 28 6.36 -19.70 -31.62
N ALA A 29 5.84 -20.17 -32.76
CA ALA A 29 4.63 -20.98 -32.88
C ALA A 29 4.88 -22.51 -32.74
N ALA A 30 6.13 -22.95 -32.56
CA ALA A 30 6.45 -24.35 -32.43
C ALA A 30 5.83 -24.96 -31.15
N ARG A 31 5.32 -26.19 -31.25
CA ARG A 31 4.82 -26.95 -30.10
C ARG A 31 5.94 -27.15 -29.06
N PRO A 32 5.61 -27.19 -27.76
CA PRO A 32 6.60 -27.46 -26.72
C PRO A 32 7.23 -28.83 -26.95
N VAL A 33 8.53 -28.83 -27.23
CA VAL A 33 9.35 -30.03 -27.39
C VAL A 33 10.11 -30.25 -26.08
N ALA A 34 10.26 -31.51 -25.67
CA ALA A 34 11.07 -31.86 -24.51
C ALA A 34 12.49 -31.27 -24.62
N VAL A 35 12.90 -30.56 -23.56
CA VAL A 35 14.23 -29.98 -23.41
C VAL A 35 15.19 -31.06 -22.89
N CYS A 36 16.46 -30.97 -23.27
CA CYS A 36 17.51 -31.82 -22.74
C CYS A 36 17.63 -31.62 -21.21
N PRO A 37 17.62 -32.71 -20.41
CA PRO A 37 17.70 -32.62 -18.95
C PRO A 37 18.95 -31.87 -18.45
N ASP A 38 20.07 -31.98 -19.15
CA ASP A 38 21.31 -31.27 -18.77
C ASP A 38 21.22 -29.76 -19.03
N CYS A 39 20.53 -29.35 -20.11
CA CYS A 39 20.25 -27.92 -20.34
C CYS A 39 19.30 -27.37 -19.27
N GLU A 40 18.30 -28.16 -18.87
CA GLU A 40 17.37 -27.79 -17.80
C GLU A 40 18.08 -27.67 -16.44
N ALA A 41 18.94 -28.64 -16.09
CA ALA A 41 19.73 -28.61 -14.86
C ALA A 41 20.64 -27.37 -14.80
N ARG A 42 21.37 -27.08 -15.88
CA ARG A 42 22.24 -25.89 -15.97
C ARG A 42 21.46 -24.58 -15.81
N LEU A 43 20.27 -24.52 -16.39
CA LEU A 43 19.40 -23.36 -16.25
C LEU A 43 18.92 -23.17 -14.81
N ILE A 44 18.57 -24.26 -14.12
CA ILE A 44 18.18 -24.22 -12.71
C ILE A 44 19.35 -23.76 -11.85
N GLU A 45 20.54 -24.33 -12.03
CA GLU A 45 21.76 -23.93 -11.30
C GLU A 45 22.04 -22.44 -11.47
N TYR A 46 21.99 -21.94 -12.70
CA TYR A 46 22.18 -20.52 -13.00
C TYR A 46 21.17 -19.65 -12.25
N HIS A 47 19.87 -19.98 -12.33
CA HIS A 47 18.84 -19.21 -11.65
C HIS A 47 18.99 -19.25 -10.14
N LEU A 48 19.39 -20.38 -9.55
CA LEU A 48 19.62 -20.47 -8.12
C LEU A 48 20.74 -19.54 -7.65
N VAL A 49 21.86 -19.52 -8.37
CA VAL A 49 22.99 -18.60 -8.09
C VAL A 49 22.52 -17.16 -8.26
N TRP A 50 21.90 -16.84 -9.40
CA TRP A 50 21.43 -15.48 -9.69
C TRP A 50 20.44 -14.97 -8.63
N TRP A 51 19.45 -15.78 -8.25
CA TRP A 51 18.47 -15.41 -7.23
C TRP A 51 19.11 -15.24 -5.86
N ARG A 52 20.07 -16.11 -5.51
CA ARG A 52 20.82 -15.97 -4.26
C ARG A 52 21.59 -14.65 -4.22
N ASP A 53 22.31 -14.33 -5.29
CA ASP A 53 23.10 -13.10 -5.37
C ASP A 53 22.20 -11.86 -5.30
N LYS A 54 21.06 -11.88 -5.99
CA LYS A 54 20.06 -10.81 -5.92
C LYS A 54 19.47 -10.66 -4.52
N ALA A 55 19.15 -11.76 -3.84
CA ALA A 55 18.64 -11.72 -2.47
C ALA A 55 19.69 -11.16 -1.51
N LEU A 56 20.95 -11.57 -1.62
CA LEU A 56 22.04 -11.04 -0.79
C LEU A 56 22.28 -9.55 -1.02
N ALA A 57 22.28 -9.10 -2.28
CA ALA A 57 22.41 -7.68 -2.61
C ALA A 57 21.25 -6.84 -2.03
N ALA A 58 20.01 -7.33 -2.15
CA ALA A 58 18.84 -6.65 -1.60
C ALA A 58 18.86 -6.59 -0.06
N LEU A 59 19.36 -7.64 0.60
CA LEU A 59 19.55 -7.62 2.06
C LEU A 59 20.59 -6.58 2.48
N ALA A 60 21.72 -6.50 1.79
CA ALA A 60 22.74 -5.51 2.06
C ALA A 60 22.20 -4.07 1.88
N GLU A 61 21.48 -3.81 0.80
CA GLU A 61 20.83 -2.52 0.56
C GLU A 61 19.81 -2.18 1.67
N ASN A 62 19.02 -3.15 2.11
CA ASN A 62 18.07 -2.95 3.20
C ASN A 62 18.75 -2.59 4.52
N ASP A 63 19.86 -3.26 4.85
CA ASP A 63 20.62 -2.99 6.05
C ASP A 63 21.27 -1.59 6.01
N GLU A 64 21.80 -1.17 4.85
CA GLU A 64 22.28 0.19 4.64
C GLU A 64 21.17 1.23 4.84
N LEU A 65 19.98 1.00 4.28
CA LEU A 65 18.83 1.90 4.43
C LEU A 65 18.37 1.96 5.89
N ARG A 66 18.40 0.84 6.62
CA ARG A 66 18.09 0.80 8.05
C ARG A 66 19.10 1.57 8.89
N ILE A 67 20.39 1.55 8.53
CA ILE A 67 21.41 2.38 9.18
C ILE A 67 21.12 3.85 8.92
N LYS A 68 20.97 4.26 7.65
CA LYS A 68 20.67 5.64 7.25
C LYS A 68 19.41 6.17 7.93
N ASN A 69 18.35 5.36 8.00
CA ASN A 69 17.11 5.78 8.65
C ASN A 69 17.29 6.00 10.17
N ARG A 70 18.09 5.16 10.85
CA ARG A 70 18.42 5.37 12.27
C ARG A 70 19.20 6.68 12.48
N GLU A 71 20.15 7.00 11.60
CA GLU A 71 20.91 8.26 11.66
C GLU A 71 20.02 9.49 11.45
N LEU A 72 19.10 9.42 10.49
CA LEU A 72 18.12 10.48 10.23
C LEU A 72 17.15 10.66 11.41
N ALA A 73 16.67 9.56 11.99
CA ALA A 73 15.80 9.60 13.17
C ALA A 73 16.50 10.21 14.38
N ALA A 74 17.77 9.86 14.63
CA ALA A 74 18.58 10.47 15.70
C ALA A 74 18.76 11.97 15.47
N SER A 75 19.09 12.38 14.23
CA SER A 75 19.26 13.78 13.85
C SER A 75 17.95 14.59 13.92
N ALA A 76 16.79 13.94 13.80
CA ALA A 76 15.48 14.57 13.97
C ALA A 76 15.10 14.72 15.46
N GLY A 77 15.44 13.72 16.29
CA GLY A 77 15.22 13.74 17.74
C GLY A 77 15.98 14.88 18.44
N ASP A 78 17.24 15.11 18.09
CA ASP A 78 18.07 16.18 18.67
C ASP A 78 17.52 17.59 18.33
N ARG A 79 16.95 17.77 17.14
CA ARG A 79 16.30 19.03 16.73
C ARG A 79 14.98 19.28 17.46
N SER A 80 14.27 18.22 17.86
CA SER A 80 13.03 18.32 18.63
C SER A 80 13.31 18.64 20.10
N ALA A 81 14.37 18.06 20.68
CA ALA A 81 14.83 18.38 22.04
C ALA A 81 15.33 19.83 22.18
N ALA A 82 16.03 20.36 21.16
CA ALA A 82 16.47 21.76 21.14
C ALA A 82 15.31 22.77 21.03
N ARG A 83 14.14 22.36 20.53
CA ARG A 83 12.95 23.22 20.42
C ARG A 83 12.05 23.18 21.67
N ALA A 84 12.35 22.31 22.63
CA ALA A 84 11.64 22.17 23.91
C ALA A 84 12.28 23.01 25.05
N ALA A 85 13.03 24.07 24.73
CA ALA A 85 13.45 25.04 25.73
C ALA A 85 12.21 25.78 26.30
N PRO A 86 12.07 25.93 27.64
CA PRO A 86 10.89 26.53 28.23
C PRO A 86 10.78 27.99 27.82
N ARG A 87 9.67 28.34 27.16
CA ARG A 87 9.30 29.72 26.86
C ARG A 87 8.97 30.41 28.19
N PRO A 88 9.62 31.54 28.56
CA PRO A 88 9.36 32.18 29.84
C PRO A 88 7.91 32.70 29.88
N GLU A 89 7.18 32.24 30.89
CA GLU A 89 5.84 32.66 31.26
C GLU A 89 5.79 34.19 31.41
N ARG A 90 5.10 34.86 30.50
CA ARG A 90 4.64 36.24 30.72
C ARG A 90 3.28 36.18 31.39
N GLN A 91 3.29 36.33 32.71
CA GLN A 91 2.12 36.68 33.48
C GLN A 91 1.59 38.05 33.02
N ARG A 92 0.29 38.12 32.66
CA ARG A 92 -0.52 39.31 32.95
C ARG A 92 -1.97 38.92 33.23
N ALA A 93 -2.42 39.43 34.37
CA ALA A 93 -3.68 39.27 35.09
C ALA A 93 -4.95 39.76 34.32
N PRO A 94 -6.17 39.50 34.86
CA PRO A 94 -7.40 39.28 34.11
C PRO A 94 -8.18 40.58 33.84
N GLN A 95 -8.83 40.65 32.67
CA GLN A 95 -9.88 41.62 32.40
C GLN A 95 -11.04 40.91 31.70
N GLY A 96 -12.20 40.97 32.32
CA GLY A 96 -13.45 40.38 31.84
C GLY A 96 -14.17 41.27 30.83
N ALA A 97 -15.41 40.83 30.57
CA ALA A 97 -16.43 41.39 29.68
C ALA A 97 -16.34 40.97 28.21
N SER A 98 -17.02 39.85 27.92
CA SER A 98 -17.79 39.66 26.68
C SER A 98 -18.84 40.78 26.57
N PRO A 99 -19.21 41.26 25.37
CA PRO A 99 -20.24 40.50 24.65
C PRO A 99 -20.10 40.46 23.13
N ALA A 100 -20.73 39.43 22.58
CA ALA A 100 -21.45 39.40 21.31
C ALA A 100 -20.65 39.56 20.00
N GLY A 101 -20.41 38.40 19.38
CA GLY A 101 -20.04 38.26 17.99
C GLY A 101 -20.08 36.79 17.56
N HIS A 102 -21.08 36.03 18.04
CA HIS A 102 -21.38 34.72 17.47
C HIS A 102 -22.06 34.97 16.13
N THR A 103 -21.30 34.88 15.04
CA THR A 103 -21.87 34.53 13.74
C THR A 103 -22.40 33.11 13.86
N ASP A 104 -23.70 33.02 14.18
CA ASP A 104 -24.56 31.87 13.95
C ASP A 104 -24.56 31.52 12.46
N ALA A 105 -23.54 30.78 12.03
CA ALA A 105 -23.69 29.85 10.93
C ALA A 105 -24.11 28.53 11.58
N GLN A 106 -25.40 28.19 11.43
CA GLN A 106 -25.98 26.90 11.79
C GLN A 106 -24.94 25.76 11.73
N PRO A 107 -24.76 24.93 12.77
CA PRO A 107 -23.99 23.71 12.60
C PRO A 107 -24.76 22.84 11.59
N GLY A 108 -24.31 22.84 10.34
CA GLY A 108 -24.74 21.86 9.35
C GLY A 108 -24.59 20.46 9.95
N SER A 109 -25.44 19.52 9.51
CA SER A 109 -25.40 18.14 9.99
C SER A 109 -23.96 17.62 10.02
N LEU A 110 -23.60 16.76 10.98
CA LEU A 110 -22.26 16.14 11.02
C LEU A 110 -21.94 15.43 9.69
N LEU A 111 -22.96 14.94 8.99
CA LEU A 111 -22.83 14.44 7.62
C LEU A 111 -22.52 15.52 6.58
N ASP A 112 -23.04 16.73 6.73
CA ASP A 112 -22.70 17.84 5.82
C ASP A 112 -21.25 18.30 6.04
N GLN A 113 -20.77 18.28 7.29
CA GLN A 113 -19.36 18.52 7.61
C GLN A 113 -18.48 17.42 7.03
N ALA A 114 -18.84 16.14 7.22
CA ALA A 114 -18.14 15.00 6.64
C ALA A 114 -18.15 15.06 5.10
N ARG A 115 -19.26 15.48 4.49
CA ARG A 115 -19.37 15.68 3.03
C ARG A 115 -18.42 16.76 2.55
N THR A 116 -18.28 17.85 3.31
CA THR A 116 -17.38 18.95 2.95
C THR A 116 -15.93 18.48 2.97
N GLU A 117 -15.47 17.82 4.05
CA GLU A 117 -14.10 17.25 4.10
C GLU A 117 -13.87 16.19 3.01
N LEU A 118 -14.90 15.41 2.67
CA LEU A 118 -14.83 14.41 1.60
C LEU A 118 -14.72 15.04 0.22
N LEU A 119 -15.46 16.11 -0.07
CA LEU A 119 -15.39 16.81 -1.36
C LEU A 119 -14.07 17.57 -1.51
N GLU A 120 -13.56 18.18 -0.44
CA GLU A 120 -12.22 18.79 -0.41
C GLU A 120 -11.12 17.77 -0.72
N LEU A 121 -11.27 16.54 -0.21
CA LEU A 121 -10.37 15.44 -0.59
C LEU A 121 -10.52 15.10 -2.08
N CYS A 122 -11.75 14.96 -2.58
CA CYS A 122 -11.99 14.55 -3.98
C CYS A 122 -11.43 15.57 -4.98
N GLN A 123 -11.46 16.86 -4.67
CA GLN A 123 -10.91 17.92 -5.51
C GLN A 123 -9.39 17.82 -5.73
N GLN A 124 -8.67 17.06 -4.88
CA GLN A 124 -7.23 16.83 -5.02
C GLN A 124 -6.90 15.78 -6.09
N PHE A 125 -7.92 15.11 -6.66
CA PHE A 125 -7.75 14.01 -7.59
C PHE A 125 -8.58 14.19 -8.86
N ASP A 126 -7.99 13.82 -9.99
CA ASP A 126 -8.65 13.84 -11.30
C ASP A 126 -9.54 12.60 -11.51
N GLY A 127 -10.72 12.59 -10.87
CA GLY A 127 -11.78 11.61 -11.14
C GLY A 127 -11.59 10.23 -10.48
N ALA A 128 -10.43 9.93 -9.90
CA ALA A 128 -10.17 8.68 -9.19
C ALA A 128 -9.54 8.93 -7.82
N VAL A 129 -10.29 8.64 -6.75
CA VAL A 129 -9.85 8.83 -5.37
C VAL A 129 -9.41 7.49 -4.77
N PRO A 130 -8.17 7.36 -4.26
CA PRO A 130 -7.73 6.13 -3.61
C PRO A 130 -8.57 5.80 -2.37
N TYR A 131 -9.05 4.56 -2.22
CA TYR A 131 -9.86 4.13 -1.08
C TYR A 131 -9.20 4.42 0.27
N ARG A 132 -7.88 4.24 0.36
CA ARG A 132 -7.11 4.55 1.57
C ARG A 132 -7.21 6.03 1.99
N ARG A 133 -7.30 6.95 1.02
CA ARG A 133 -7.40 8.39 1.28
C ARG A 133 -8.77 8.71 1.88
N VAL A 134 -9.83 8.19 1.26
CA VAL A 134 -11.20 8.27 1.80
C VAL A 134 -11.24 7.72 3.22
N LYS A 135 -10.67 6.53 3.44
CA LYS A 135 -10.61 5.89 4.76
C LYS A 135 -9.86 6.73 5.79
N THR A 136 -8.66 7.21 5.47
CA THR A 136 -7.84 7.98 6.42
C THR A 136 -8.50 9.32 6.75
N THR A 137 -9.05 10.03 5.77
CA THR A 137 -9.75 11.29 5.98
C THR A 137 -11.00 11.10 6.85
N MET A 138 -11.83 10.11 6.54
CA MET A 138 -13.05 9.84 7.33
C MET A 138 -12.75 9.31 8.73
N GLN A 139 -11.65 8.57 8.92
CA GLN A 139 -11.18 8.18 10.25
C GLN A 139 -10.72 9.41 11.05
N ALA A 140 -9.91 10.27 10.45
CA ALA A 140 -9.45 11.50 11.10
C ALA A 140 -10.62 12.43 11.46
N PHE A 141 -11.66 12.51 10.61
CA PHE A 141 -12.90 13.20 10.93
C PHE A 141 -13.58 12.58 12.17
N SER A 142 -13.78 11.26 12.17
CA SER A 142 -14.39 10.56 13.31
C SER A 142 -13.58 10.69 14.60
N ASP A 143 -12.26 10.77 14.52
CA ASP A 143 -11.38 10.87 15.70
C ASP A 143 -11.49 12.24 16.38
N LYS A 144 -11.84 13.30 15.62
CA LYS A 144 -12.12 14.65 16.17
C LYS A 144 -13.43 14.72 16.95
N LEU A 145 -14.37 13.80 16.68
CA LEU A 145 -15.67 13.77 17.33
C LEU A 145 -15.57 13.10 18.71
N ASP A 146 -16.30 13.64 19.66
CA ASP A 146 -16.52 12.99 20.96
C ASP A 146 -17.49 11.80 20.84
N SER A 147 -17.70 11.10 21.95
CA SER A 147 -18.56 9.91 21.98
C SER A 147 -20.02 10.20 21.57
N ASP A 148 -20.56 11.36 21.96
CA ASP A 148 -21.95 11.73 21.73
C ASP A 148 -22.16 12.15 20.26
N ASP A 149 -21.21 12.90 19.69
CA ASP A 149 -21.22 13.26 18.28
C ASP A 149 -20.99 12.06 17.37
N ARG A 150 -20.18 11.07 17.77
CA ARG A 150 -20.07 9.79 17.03
C ARG A 150 -21.40 9.04 17.01
N ALA A 151 -22.13 9.02 18.13
CA ALA A 151 -23.45 8.39 18.19
C ALA A 151 -24.48 9.12 17.31
N ARG A 152 -24.46 10.46 17.32
CA ARG A 152 -25.30 11.30 16.45
C ARG A 152 -24.95 11.10 14.97
N LEU A 153 -23.67 11.02 14.62
CA LEU A 153 -23.21 10.72 13.26
C LEU A 153 -23.69 9.34 12.80
N ALA A 154 -23.58 8.32 13.65
CA ALA A 154 -24.08 6.98 13.33
C ALA A 154 -25.61 6.98 13.10
N GLN A 155 -26.36 7.75 13.89
CA GLN A 155 -27.80 7.92 13.70
C GLN A 155 -28.13 8.63 12.38
N GLN A 156 -27.33 9.62 11.97
CA GLN A 156 -27.51 10.34 10.71
C GLN A 156 -27.16 9.48 9.49
N ILE A 157 -26.14 8.62 9.58
CA ILE A 157 -25.76 7.64 8.54
C ILE A 157 -26.90 6.62 8.33
N GLY A 158 -27.61 6.25 9.40
CA GLY A 158 -28.76 5.34 9.33
C GLY A 158 -28.40 4.01 8.66
N ASN A 159 -29.16 3.64 7.62
CA ASN A 159 -29.05 2.34 6.94
C ASN A 159 -27.78 2.17 6.08
N ASP A 160 -26.98 3.23 5.87
CA ASP A 160 -25.72 3.12 5.14
C ASP A 160 -24.64 2.37 5.94
N GLY A 161 -24.90 2.11 7.23
CA GLY A 161 -24.14 1.22 8.09
C GLY A 161 -22.91 1.88 8.68
N SER A 162 -21.92 2.23 7.86
CA SER A 162 -20.67 2.85 8.32
C SER A 162 -20.35 4.13 7.57
N LEU A 163 -19.66 5.06 8.23
CA LEU A 163 -19.18 6.31 7.62
C LEU A 163 -18.33 6.04 6.37
N LEU A 164 -17.57 4.94 6.37
CA LEU A 164 -16.73 4.55 5.24
C LEU A 164 -17.54 4.08 4.03
N ARG A 165 -18.64 3.35 4.27
CA ARG A 165 -19.55 2.92 3.21
C ARG A 165 -20.35 4.10 2.67
N TRP A 166 -20.85 4.96 3.56
CA TRP A 166 -21.53 6.21 3.18
C TRP A 166 -20.62 7.10 2.31
N SER A 167 -19.39 7.36 2.75
CA SER A 167 -18.44 8.19 2.00
C SER A 167 -18.09 7.58 0.64
N THR A 168 -17.90 6.26 0.53
CA THR A 168 -17.64 5.61 -0.77
C THR A 168 -18.81 5.81 -1.74
N THR A 169 -20.05 5.66 -1.28
CA THR A 169 -21.26 5.91 -2.08
C THR A 169 -21.34 7.38 -2.50
N GLU A 170 -21.01 8.30 -1.59
CA GLU A 170 -21.09 9.74 -1.86
C GLU A 170 -20.03 10.18 -2.89
N VAL A 171 -18.80 9.66 -2.82
CA VAL A 171 -17.76 9.89 -3.84
C VAL A 171 -18.26 9.45 -5.23
N GLN A 172 -18.86 8.26 -5.32
CA GLN A 172 -19.42 7.73 -6.56
C GLN A 172 -20.59 8.56 -7.09
N LYS A 173 -21.47 9.04 -6.20
CA LYS A 173 -22.61 9.90 -6.55
C LYS A 173 -22.18 11.21 -7.20
N HIS A 174 -21.04 11.75 -6.80
CA HIS A 174 -20.48 12.96 -7.39
C HIS A 174 -19.60 12.72 -8.62
N GLY A 175 -19.55 11.48 -9.14
CA GLY A 175 -18.88 11.15 -10.40
C GLY A 175 -17.39 10.78 -10.26
N TRP A 176 -16.86 10.71 -9.04
CA TRP A 176 -15.51 10.19 -8.79
C TRP A 176 -15.55 8.67 -8.61
N SER A 177 -14.54 7.98 -9.12
CA SER A 177 -14.33 6.56 -8.88
C SER A 177 -13.50 6.35 -7.60
N VAL A 178 -13.84 5.35 -6.79
CA VAL A 178 -13.01 4.92 -5.66
C VAL A 178 -12.16 3.75 -6.12
N THR A 179 -10.84 3.90 -6.08
CA THR A 179 -9.91 2.88 -6.56
C THR A 179 -9.12 2.25 -5.41
N ASP A 180 -9.01 0.93 -5.39
CA ASP A 180 -8.05 0.22 -4.52
C ASP A 180 -6.61 0.30 -5.04
N ASN A 181 -6.40 0.90 -6.22
CA ASN A 181 -5.08 1.01 -6.85
C ASN A 181 -4.30 2.21 -6.28
N PRO A 182 -3.14 2.00 -5.62
CA PRO A 182 -2.33 3.08 -5.06
C PRO A 182 -1.57 3.90 -6.12
N VAL A 183 -1.55 3.48 -7.39
CA VAL A 183 -0.77 4.10 -8.47
C VAL A 183 -1.23 5.53 -8.81
N GLN A 184 -2.44 5.92 -8.44
CA GLN A 184 -2.95 7.28 -8.67
C GLN A 184 -2.62 8.26 -7.53
N ALA A 185 -1.88 7.81 -6.51
CA ALA A 185 -1.41 8.67 -5.43
C ALA A 185 -0.04 9.27 -5.74
N SER A 186 0.35 10.35 -5.06
CA SER A 186 1.67 10.94 -5.25
C SER A 186 2.79 9.93 -4.93
N PRO A 187 4.00 10.08 -5.51
CA PRO A 187 5.09 9.11 -5.35
C PRO A 187 5.44 8.81 -3.88
N GLU A 188 5.48 9.84 -3.03
CA GLU A 188 5.73 9.73 -1.59
C GLU A 188 4.66 8.86 -0.90
N GLU A 189 3.41 9.02 -1.32
CA GLU A 189 2.31 8.25 -0.78
C GLU A 189 2.31 6.80 -1.28
N MET A 190 2.80 6.55 -2.50
CA MET A 190 3.00 5.21 -3.04
C MET A 190 4.04 4.45 -2.20
N TRP A 191 5.15 5.11 -1.88
CA TRP A 191 6.18 4.57 -0.99
C TRP A 191 5.64 4.27 0.42
N ASP A 192 4.84 5.17 1.00
CA ASP A 192 4.17 4.94 2.29
C ASP A 192 3.16 3.79 2.26
N TYR A 193 2.55 3.51 1.10
CA TYR A 193 1.66 2.37 0.92
C TYR A 193 2.44 1.06 0.96
N TRP A 194 3.46 0.94 0.12
CA TRP A 194 4.29 -0.26 0.02
C TRP A 194 5.03 -0.55 1.32
N THR A 195 5.49 0.48 2.01
CA THR A 195 6.14 0.33 3.31
C THR A 195 5.17 -0.25 4.36
N ARG A 196 3.91 0.21 4.37
CA ARG A 196 2.89 -0.34 5.30
C ARG A 196 2.39 -1.72 4.89
N ASP A 197 2.26 -2.00 3.59
CA ASP A 197 1.81 -3.30 3.08
C ASP A 197 2.85 -4.41 3.29
N ALA A 198 4.14 -4.10 3.08
CA ALA A 198 5.25 -5.00 3.40
C ALA A 198 5.32 -5.38 4.90
N HIS A 199 4.74 -4.55 5.77
CA HIS A 199 4.66 -4.80 7.21
C HIS A 199 3.30 -5.37 7.67
N GLN A 200 2.34 -5.61 6.77
CA GLN A 200 1.14 -6.37 7.11
C GLN A 200 1.52 -7.86 7.21
N THR A 201 1.59 -8.38 8.43
CA THR A 201 1.59 -9.83 8.62
C THR A 201 0.31 -10.40 8.00
N PRO A 202 0.40 -11.42 7.13
CA PRO A 202 -0.79 -12.01 6.53
C PRO A 202 -1.73 -12.43 7.66
N LYS A 203 -2.96 -11.87 7.66
CA LYS A 203 -3.99 -12.31 8.60
C LYS A 203 -4.12 -13.82 8.45
N PRO A 204 -4.14 -14.59 9.55
CA PRO A 204 -4.28 -16.04 9.45
C PRO A 204 -5.59 -16.34 8.73
N SER A 205 -5.49 -16.78 7.48
CA SER A 205 -6.62 -17.28 6.72
C SER A 205 -7.13 -18.49 7.48
N ARG A 206 -8.31 -18.37 8.10
CA ARG A 206 -9.03 -19.51 8.67
C ARG A 206 -9.46 -20.41 7.51
N TRP A 207 -8.55 -21.24 7.02
CA TRP A 207 -8.86 -22.35 6.15
C TRP A 207 -9.84 -23.24 6.91
N ARG A 208 -11.12 -23.22 6.54
CA ARG A 208 -12.02 -24.31 6.90
C ARG A 208 -11.57 -25.50 6.05
N MET A 209 -10.88 -26.46 6.66
CA MET A 209 -10.77 -27.80 6.07
C MET A 209 -12.21 -28.29 5.87
N ALA A 210 -12.65 -28.32 4.62
CA ALA A 210 -13.88 -28.98 4.25
C ALA A 210 -13.73 -30.46 4.66
N ARG A 211 -14.66 -30.95 5.48
CA ARG A 211 -14.70 -32.35 5.89
C ARG A 211 -14.80 -33.20 4.64
N SER A 212 -13.85 -34.11 4.46
CA SER A 212 -13.93 -35.19 3.48
C SER A 212 -15.26 -35.93 3.70
N ARG A 213 -16.19 -35.81 2.74
CA ARG A 213 -17.37 -36.67 2.71
C ARG A 213 -16.87 -38.11 2.52
N THR A 214 -16.98 -38.92 3.56
CA THR A 214 -16.93 -40.37 3.44
C THR A 214 -18.02 -40.78 2.45
N ARG A 215 -17.59 -41.28 1.30
CA ARG A 215 -18.47 -41.91 0.33
C ARG A 215 -18.59 -43.36 0.74
N ASP A 216 -19.57 -43.63 1.60
CA ASP A 216 -20.04 -44.98 1.86
C ASP A 216 -21.41 -45.12 1.19
N SER A 217 -21.46 -45.85 0.09
CA SER A 217 -22.71 -46.37 -0.48
C SER A 217 -22.42 -47.42 -1.56
N ARG A 218 -22.65 -48.68 -1.14
CA ARG A 218 -23.04 -49.89 -1.90
C ARG A 218 -22.05 -50.52 -2.87
#